data_AF-A0AAW1CNY4-F1
#
_entry.id   AF-A0AAW1CNY4-F1
#
_cell.length_a   1.000
_cell.length_b   1.000
_cell.length_c   1.000
_cell.angle_alpha   90.00
_cell.angle_beta   90.00
_cell.angle_gamma   90.00
#
_symmetry.space_group_name_H-M   'P 1'
#
loop_
_entity.id
_entity.type
_entity.pdbx_description
1 polymer ?
#
loop_
_entity_poly.entity_id
_entity_poly.type
_entity_poly.pdbx_seq_one_letter_code
_entity_poly.pdbx_strand_id
1 'polypeptide(L)'
;MQLSFKTLPGEKISTVELGGPLGGLQDKIFISSKNEVRGYTKKGKVFLGFDTNLTESINSMHVIGSDLLVAGTHVYNHFKDCKDVNSYLSSDTINDLIALSVDRTGRLTSILACEDRVLRVIERSSLILTANLTSPATTLILLNNNGGDSGDGIVYATQDGQIALLHIARSKYNWKWIIGNAKNREAARVLAWHDMTKDGTQDLLVGRDDGTIQIYGEPLERVSDTDPLIERYNYTCNESITSVQGGAVGNSAFDEVIATTYTGWLFGLTTEVLEKQVSLDTNNSNVSIKLTAEDKQKIDRLKSEIEDIERSVVKERERYQMATQEDSVGISVIPYLNINDKMLLIKEESLFQLTIEMETAIDNILLQSDIPIKLLDVEKNSAVVSHSGADSGNKVIATYRCQVNTTKVSLIIEIGNESGTLMAYVTPHAQPKACHLRTYPLRHLGHYYRTHTFNSTR
;
A
#
# COMPACT_ATOMS: atom_id res chain seq x y z
N MET A 1 18.02 -0.42 -17.65
CA MET A 1 16.67 -0.99 -17.86
C MET A 1 16.10 -0.42 -19.16
N GLN A 2 15.78 -1.25 -20.16
CA GLN A 2 15.17 -0.79 -21.43
C GLN A 2 13.66 -0.94 -21.34
N LEU A 3 12.90 0.08 -21.74
CA LEU A 3 11.43 0.01 -21.79
C LEU A 3 11.02 -1.11 -22.77
N SER A 4 10.38 -2.16 -22.25
CA SER A 4 9.92 -3.29 -23.05
C SER A 4 8.62 -2.97 -23.79
N PHE A 5 7.62 -2.46 -23.07
CA PHE A 5 6.39 -1.93 -23.64
C PHE A 5 5.74 -0.95 -22.66
N LYS A 6 4.83 -0.12 -23.18
CA LYS A 6 3.95 0.77 -22.40
C LYS A 6 2.58 0.77 -23.06
N THR A 7 1.53 0.54 -22.28
CA THR A 7 0.15 0.61 -22.77
C THR A 7 -0.32 2.06 -22.83
N LEU A 8 -1.39 2.30 -23.60
CA LEU A 8 -2.06 3.60 -23.55
C LEU A 8 -2.66 3.84 -22.15
N PRO A 9 -2.74 5.10 -21.70
CA PRO A 9 -3.45 5.44 -20.48
C PRO A 9 -4.90 4.96 -20.54
N GLY A 10 -5.43 4.56 -19.40
CA GLY A 10 -6.80 4.12 -19.24
C GLY A 10 -7.27 4.37 -17.82
N GLU A 11 -8.31 3.65 -17.43
CA GLU A 11 -8.82 3.65 -16.07
C GLU A 11 -7.77 3.19 -15.05
N LYS A 12 -7.93 3.60 -13.80
CA LYS A 12 -7.00 3.26 -12.71
C LYS A 12 -6.87 1.73 -12.62
N ILE A 13 -5.63 1.25 -12.58
CA ILE A 13 -5.33 -0.15 -12.32
C ILE A 13 -5.50 -0.38 -10.82
N SER A 14 -6.37 -1.31 -10.44
CA SER A 14 -6.59 -1.69 -9.05
C SER A 14 -5.66 -2.82 -8.62
N THR A 15 -5.45 -3.83 -9.48
CA THR A 15 -4.53 -4.94 -9.19
C THR A 15 -3.72 -5.35 -10.42
N VAL A 16 -2.54 -5.93 -10.15
CA VAL A 16 -1.67 -6.56 -11.15
C VAL A 16 -1.19 -7.89 -10.58
N GLU A 17 -1.26 -8.93 -11.38
CA GLU A 17 -0.83 -10.28 -10.97
C GLU A 17 -0.20 -11.03 -12.14
N LEU A 18 0.74 -11.92 -11.82
CA LEU A 18 1.28 -12.86 -12.77
C LEU A 18 0.46 -14.16 -12.73
N GLY A 19 0.19 -14.71 -13.91
CA GLY A 19 -0.51 -15.98 -14.05
C GLY A 19 0.11 -16.85 -15.13
N GLY A 20 -0.27 -18.12 -15.14
CA GLY A 20 0.23 -19.11 -16.06
C GLY A 20 -0.41 -20.48 -15.81
N PRO A 21 0.00 -21.52 -16.54
CA PRO A 21 -0.46 -22.89 -16.31
C PRO A 21 -0.18 -23.36 -14.88
N LEU A 22 -1.01 -24.22 -14.30
CA LEU A 22 -0.73 -24.81 -12.98
C LEU A 22 0.63 -25.51 -12.99
N GLY A 23 1.46 -25.22 -11.98
CA GLY A 23 2.82 -25.74 -11.85
C GLY A 23 3.80 -25.26 -12.93
N GLY A 24 3.37 -24.37 -13.83
CA GLY A 24 4.18 -23.80 -14.89
C GLY A 24 4.71 -22.41 -14.54
N LEU A 25 5.47 -21.84 -15.48
CA LEU A 25 5.95 -20.46 -15.37
C LEU A 25 4.78 -19.47 -15.47
N GLN A 26 4.69 -18.57 -14.50
CA GLN A 26 3.71 -17.48 -14.50
C GLN A 26 4.26 -16.28 -15.30
N ASP A 27 4.05 -16.28 -16.62
CA ASP A 27 4.61 -15.29 -17.55
C ASP A 27 3.56 -14.40 -18.24
N LYS A 28 2.30 -14.53 -17.84
CA LYS A 28 1.18 -13.70 -18.29
C LYS A 28 0.86 -12.67 -17.23
N ILE A 29 0.68 -11.43 -17.66
CA ILE A 29 0.38 -10.30 -16.77
C ILE A 29 -1.13 -10.07 -16.85
N PHE A 30 -1.82 -10.19 -15.73
CA PHE A 30 -3.22 -9.84 -15.60
C PHE A 30 -3.31 -8.53 -14.85
N ILE A 31 -4.13 -7.61 -15.37
CA ILE A 31 -4.46 -6.37 -14.68
C ILE A 31 -5.97 -6.29 -14.53
N SER A 32 -6.43 -5.74 -13.41
CA SER A 32 -7.82 -5.37 -13.23
C SER A 32 -7.99 -3.85 -13.21
N SER A 33 -9.10 -3.38 -13.77
CA SER A 33 -9.50 -1.99 -13.73
C SER A 33 -11.01 -1.90 -13.82
N LYS A 34 -11.64 -1.14 -12.91
CA LYS A 34 -13.10 -1.18 -12.70
C LYS A 34 -13.56 -2.63 -12.54
N ASN A 35 -14.43 -3.12 -13.42
CA ASN A 35 -14.95 -4.48 -13.46
C ASN A 35 -14.36 -5.32 -14.61
N GLU A 36 -13.29 -4.86 -15.26
CA GLU A 36 -12.62 -5.59 -16.33
C GLU A 36 -11.29 -6.20 -15.89
N VAL A 37 -10.97 -7.37 -16.44
CA VAL A 37 -9.66 -8.01 -16.37
C VAL A 37 -9.05 -8.08 -17.76
N ARG A 38 -7.82 -7.58 -17.92
CA ARG A 38 -7.05 -7.63 -19.18
C ARG A 38 -5.79 -8.44 -19.00
N GLY A 39 -5.51 -9.32 -19.96
CA GLY A 39 -4.31 -10.16 -19.97
C GLY A 39 -3.32 -9.73 -21.05
N TYR A 40 -2.06 -9.58 -20.65
CA TYR A 40 -0.94 -9.25 -21.51
C TYR A 40 0.13 -10.34 -21.46
N THR A 41 0.73 -10.62 -22.61
CA THR A 41 1.97 -11.39 -22.65
C THR A 41 3.14 -10.56 -22.11
N LYS A 42 4.26 -11.19 -21.74
CA LYS A 42 5.52 -10.50 -21.39
C LYS A 42 6.01 -9.45 -22.40
N LYS A 43 5.57 -9.54 -23.66
CA LYS A 43 5.90 -8.60 -24.75
C LYS A 43 4.86 -7.48 -24.92
N GLY A 44 3.84 -7.40 -24.06
CA GLY A 44 2.79 -6.39 -24.13
C GLY A 44 1.65 -6.67 -25.10
N LYS A 45 1.63 -7.83 -25.77
CA LYS A 45 0.49 -8.23 -26.61
C LYS A 45 -0.70 -8.60 -25.72
N VAL A 46 -1.85 -7.95 -25.94
CA VAL A 46 -3.13 -8.31 -25.31
C VAL A 46 -3.58 -9.67 -25.84
N PHE A 47 -3.96 -10.57 -24.94
CA PHE A 47 -4.54 -11.88 -25.28
C PHE A 47 -5.89 -12.14 -24.59
N LEU A 48 -6.25 -11.33 -23.58
CA LEU A 48 -7.50 -11.42 -22.86
C LEU A 48 -8.05 -10.02 -22.59
N GLY A 49 -9.35 -9.86 -22.80
CA GLY A 49 -10.14 -8.74 -22.28
C GLY A 49 -11.47 -9.32 -21.82
N PHE A 50 -11.72 -9.29 -20.51
CA PHE A 50 -12.85 -9.93 -19.88
C PHE A 50 -13.60 -8.93 -19.00
N ASP A 51 -14.84 -8.63 -19.37
CA ASP A 51 -15.78 -7.89 -18.53
C ASP A 51 -16.48 -8.86 -17.58
N THR A 52 -16.23 -8.69 -16.28
CA THR A 52 -16.79 -9.56 -15.24
C THR A 52 -18.26 -9.28 -14.97
N ASN A 53 -18.82 -8.18 -15.48
CA ASN A 53 -20.16 -7.69 -15.19
C ASN A 53 -20.45 -7.48 -13.69
N LEU A 54 -19.41 -7.31 -12.87
CA LEU A 54 -19.57 -6.97 -11.46
C LEU A 54 -20.13 -5.55 -11.31
N THR A 55 -20.98 -5.38 -10.30
CA THR A 55 -21.53 -4.07 -9.91
C THR A 55 -20.51 -3.22 -9.17
N GLU A 56 -19.55 -3.86 -8.51
CA GLU A 56 -18.45 -3.23 -7.78
C GLU A 56 -17.16 -3.26 -8.62
N SER A 57 -16.26 -2.31 -8.39
CA SER A 57 -14.91 -2.39 -8.95
C SER A 57 -14.11 -3.49 -8.28
N ILE A 58 -13.31 -4.21 -9.05
CA ILE A 58 -12.37 -5.23 -8.57
C ILE A 58 -11.29 -4.55 -7.75
N ASN A 59 -11.18 -4.94 -6.48
CA ASN A 59 -10.18 -4.41 -5.54
C ASN A 59 -9.09 -5.45 -5.24
N SER A 60 -9.39 -6.74 -5.33
CA SER A 60 -8.43 -7.83 -5.21
C SER A 60 -8.69 -8.90 -6.28
N MET A 61 -7.62 -9.55 -6.76
CA MET A 61 -7.64 -10.58 -7.80
C MET A 61 -6.59 -11.63 -7.48
N HIS A 62 -6.93 -12.89 -7.74
CA HIS A 62 -6.00 -14.02 -7.69
C HIS A 62 -6.17 -14.94 -8.91
N VAL A 63 -5.07 -15.28 -9.59
CA VAL A 63 -5.09 -16.08 -10.84
C VAL A 63 -4.40 -17.43 -10.64
N ILE A 64 -5.15 -18.52 -10.86
CA ILE A 64 -4.64 -19.90 -10.74
C ILE A 64 -5.00 -20.68 -12.00
N GLY A 65 -4.09 -20.74 -12.98
CA GLY A 65 -4.36 -21.43 -14.24
C GLY A 65 -5.51 -20.81 -15.02
N SER A 66 -6.59 -21.59 -15.18
CA SER A 66 -7.85 -21.18 -15.81
C SER A 66 -8.82 -20.49 -14.85
N ASP A 67 -8.55 -20.57 -13.55
CA ASP A 67 -9.42 -20.08 -12.48
C ASP A 67 -9.00 -18.64 -12.13
N LEU A 68 -9.95 -17.73 -12.24
CA LEU A 68 -9.83 -16.31 -11.94
C LEU A 68 -10.73 -15.99 -10.76
N LEU A 69 -10.11 -15.59 -9.65
CA LEU A 69 -10.80 -15.16 -8.44
C LEU A 69 -10.74 -13.65 -8.36
N VAL A 70 -11.87 -13.00 -8.12
CA VAL A 70 -11.94 -11.54 -7.98
C VAL A 70 -12.82 -11.18 -6.81
N ALA A 71 -12.47 -10.09 -6.13
CA ALA A 71 -13.27 -9.49 -5.09
C ALA A 71 -13.46 -8.00 -5.31
N GLY A 72 -14.68 -7.52 -5.14
CA GLY A 72 -15.03 -6.11 -5.01
C GLY A 72 -14.91 -5.63 -3.57
N THR A 73 -15.88 -4.82 -3.12
CA THR A 73 -15.98 -4.41 -1.72
C THR A 73 -16.66 -5.48 -0.88
N HIS A 74 -17.76 -6.09 -1.34
CA HIS A 74 -18.46 -7.15 -0.59
C HIS A 74 -18.66 -8.43 -1.39
N VAL A 75 -18.50 -8.35 -2.71
CA VAL A 75 -18.77 -9.48 -3.61
C VAL A 75 -17.47 -10.19 -3.97
N TYR A 76 -17.43 -11.50 -3.78
CA TYR A 76 -16.43 -12.40 -4.33
C TYR A 76 -17.03 -13.20 -5.49
N ASN A 77 -16.29 -13.34 -6.59
CA ASN A 77 -16.62 -14.20 -7.71
C ASN A 77 -15.43 -15.06 -8.13
N HIS A 78 -15.76 -16.26 -8.57
CA HIS A 78 -14.84 -17.21 -9.17
C HIS A 78 -15.30 -17.53 -10.58
N PHE A 79 -14.45 -17.17 -11.55
CA PHE A 79 -14.61 -17.49 -12.95
C PHE A 79 -13.67 -18.62 -13.35
N LYS A 80 -14.15 -19.58 -14.14
CA LYS A 80 -13.31 -20.58 -14.80
C LYS A 80 -13.45 -20.42 -16.31
N ASP A 81 -12.34 -20.18 -16.99
CA ASP A 81 -12.33 -19.86 -18.43
C ASP A 81 -13.32 -18.73 -18.78
N CYS A 82 -13.31 -17.66 -17.98
CA CYS A 82 -14.20 -16.49 -18.11
C CYS A 82 -15.70 -16.80 -17.96
N LYS A 83 -16.07 -17.96 -17.38
CA LYS A 83 -17.46 -18.29 -17.03
C LYS A 83 -17.63 -18.23 -15.53
N ASP A 84 -18.66 -17.54 -15.06
CA ASP A 84 -18.98 -17.49 -13.64
C ASP A 84 -19.36 -18.89 -13.14
N VAL A 85 -18.71 -19.34 -12.06
CA VAL A 85 -18.92 -20.66 -11.46
C VAL A 85 -19.39 -20.56 -10.03
N ASN A 86 -18.90 -19.58 -9.26
CA ASN A 86 -19.24 -19.42 -7.86
C ASN A 86 -19.21 -17.95 -7.45
N SER A 87 -20.07 -17.60 -6.49
CA SER A 87 -20.13 -16.27 -5.90
C SER A 87 -20.34 -16.35 -4.39
N TYR A 88 -19.85 -15.36 -3.67
CA TYR A 88 -20.09 -15.22 -2.23
C TYR A 88 -20.27 -13.73 -1.89
N LEU A 89 -21.30 -13.43 -1.10
CA LEU A 89 -21.53 -12.09 -0.56
C LEU A 89 -21.00 -12.05 0.87
N SER A 90 -19.92 -11.32 1.08
CA SER A 90 -19.35 -11.09 2.40
C SER A 90 -20.26 -10.17 3.22
N SER A 91 -20.34 -10.43 4.53
CA SER A 91 -21.08 -9.59 5.47
C SER A 91 -20.35 -8.29 5.83
N ASP A 92 -19.09 -8.16 5.42
CA ASP A 92 -18.26 -6.98 5.64
C ASP A 92 -17.28 -6.81 4.47
N THR A 93 -16.57 -5.68 4.43
CA THR A 93 -15.66 -5.33 3.33
C THR A 93 -14.53 -6.36 3.18
N ILE A 94 -14.25 -6.75 1.95
CA ILE A 94 -13.13 -7.62 1.56
C ILE A 94 -11.93 -6.72 1.25
N ASN A 95 -10.85 -6.93 2.00
CA ASN A 95 -9.60 -6.19 1.85
C ASN A 95 -8.64 -6.88 0.89
N ASP A 96 -8.60 -8.21 0.93
CA ASP A 96 -7.74 -9.01 0.05
C ASP A 96 -8.29 -10.44 -0.13
N LEU A 97 -7.81 -11.11 -1.18
CA LEU A 97 -8.25 -12.44 -1.62
C LEU A 97 -7.05 -13.25 -2.10
N ILE A 98 -6.97 -14.51 -1.66
CA ILE A 98 -6.04 -15.50 -2.20
C ILE A 98 -6.72 -16.88 -2.24
N ALA A 99 -6.10 -17.86 -2.89
CA ALA A 99 -6.48 -19.26 -2.72
C ALA A 99 -5.28 -20.13 -2.29
N LEU A 100 -5.59 -21.20 -1.55
CA LEU A 100 -4.62 -22.23 -1.20
C LEU A 100 -4.07 -22.91 -2.45
N SER A 101 -2.88 -23.50 -2.32
CA SER A 101 -2.21 -24.21 -3.41
C SER A 101 -3.07 -25.39 -3.87
N VAL A 102 -3.66 -25.28 -5.05
CA VAL A 102 -4.55 -26.30 -5.63
C VAL A 102 -3.79 -27.57 -5.96
N ASP A 103 -2.53 -27.44 -6.38
CA ASP A 103 -1.63 -28.55 -6.70
C ASP A 103 -1.29 -29.41 -5.48
N ARG A 104 -1.16 -28.81 -4.28
CA ARG A 104 -0.83 -29.55 -3.04
C ARG A 104 -2.07 -29.98 -2.27
N THR A 105 -3.07 -29.09 -2.18
CA THR A 105 -4.30 -29.38 -1.41
C THR A 105 -5.32 -30.20 -2.20
N GLY A 106 -5.18 -30.28 -3.52
CA GLY A 106 -6.07 -31.01 -4.43
C GLY A 106 -7.44 -30.36 -4.63
N ARG A 107 -7.64 -29.12 -4.17
CA ARG A 107 -8.92 -28.41 -4.24
C ARG A 107 -8.73 -26.89 -4.24
N LEU A 108 -9.68 -26.18 -4.81
CA LEU A 108 -9.71 -24.73 -4.78
C LEU A 108 -10.41 -24.25 -3.50
N THR A 109 -9.62 -23.69 -2.58
CA THR A 109 -10.09 -23.08 -1.33
C THR A 109 -9.66 -21.62 -1.33
N SER A 110 -10.62 -20.71 -1.38
CA SER A 110 -10.40 -19.27 -1.41
C SER A 110 -10.49 -18.68 -0.02
N ILE A 111 -9.72 -17.63 0.24
CA ILE A 111 -9.57 -17.02 1.56
C ILE A 111 -9.78 -15.52 1.39
N LEU A 112 -10.76 -14.98 2.11
CA LEU A 112 -11.07 -13.56 2.09
C LEU A 112 -10.60 -12.91 3.39
N ALA A 113 -9.68 -11.96 3.29
CA ALA A 113 -9.33 -11.05 4.37
C ALA A 113 -10.40 -9.98 4.47
N CYS A 114 -11.06 -9.86 5.63
CA CYS A 114 -12.19 -8.96 5.77
C CYS A 114 -12.01 -7.92 6.89
N GLU A 115 -12.66 -6.78 6.71
CA GLU A 115 -12.54 -5.61 7.59
C GLU A 115 -13.08 -5.86 9.00
N ASP A 116 -14.00 -6.82 9.16
CA ASP A 116 -14.49 -7.25 10.47
C ASP A 116 -13.58 -8.22 11.21
N ARG A 117 -12.27 -8.21 10.93
CA ARG A 117 -11.24 -8.97 11.67
C ARG A 117 -11.41 -10.48 11.56
N VAL A 118 -11.79 -10.96 10.39
CA VAL A 118 -11.84 -12.40 10.13
C VAL A 118 -11.20 -12.75 8.79
N LEU A 119 -10.64 -13.96 8.73
CA LEU A 119 -10.40 -14.64 7.46
C LEU A 119 -11.56 -15.59 7.20
N ARG A 120 -12.27 -15.38 6.08
CA ARG A 120 -13.35 -16.26 5.63
C ARG A 120 -12.80 -17.29 4.66
N VAL A 121 -12.94 -18.57 5.01
CA VAL A 121 -12.52 -19.70 4.17
C VAL A 121 -13.72 -20.14 3.33
N ILE A 122 -13.63 -19.92 2.03
CA ILE A 122 -14.69 -20.21 1.06
C ILE A 122 -14.29 -21.41 0.22
N GLU A 123 -15.18 -22.39 0.12
CA GLU A 123 -15.11 -23.43 -0.90
C GLU A 123 -16.37 -23.33 -1.76
N ARG A 124 -16.17 -23.22 -3.08
CA ARG A 124 -17.27 -22.95 -4.04
C ARG A 124 -17.98 -21.64 -3.69
N SER A 125 -19.24 -21.70 -3.29
CA SER A 125 -20.08 -20.57 -2.89
C SER A 125 -20.42 -20.59 -1.39
N SER A 126 -19.71 -21.40 -0.59
CA SER A 126 -20.05 -21.64 0.81
C SER A 126 -18.91 -21.27 1.75
N LEU A 127 -19.26 -20.58 2.83
CA LEU A 127 -18.36 -20.34 3.96
C LEU A 127 -18.16 -21.64 4.75
N ILE A 128 -16.92 -22.11 4.81
CA ILE A 128 -16.54 -23.36 5.49
C ILE A 128 -16.07 -23.09 6.91
N LEU A 129 -15.24 -22.06 7.06
CA LEU A 129 -14.56 -21.73 8.31
C LEU A 129 -14.32 -20.23 8.41
N THR A 130 -14.34 -19.70 9.63
CA THR A 130 -13.99 -18.31 9.94
C THR A 130 -12.87 -18.31 10.95
N ALA A 131 -11.74 -17.68 10.63
CA ALA A 131 -10.64 -17.49 11.57
C ALA A 131 -10.68 -16.07 12.14
N ASN A 132 -10.84 -15.95 13.45
CA ASN A 132 -10.91 -14.66 14.13
C ASN A 132 -9.51 -14.05 14.28
N LEU A 133 -9.41 -12.75 14.01
CA LEU A 133 -8.19 -11.96 14.09
C LEU A 133 -8.30 -10.89 15.19
N THR A 134 -7.16 -10.35 15.61
CA THR A 134 -7.05 -9.24 16.57
C THR A 134 -7.32 -7.87 15.92
N SER A 135 -7.20 -7.81 14.59
CA SER A 135 -7.26 -6.60 13.79
C SER A 135 -7.59 -6.94 12.32
N PRO A 136 -8.14 -6.00 11.52
CA PRO A 136 -8.45 -6.26 10.11
C PRO A 136 -7.20 -6.68 9.35
N ALA A 137 -7.32 -7.74 8.54
CA ALA A 137 -6.23 -8.16 7.65
C ALA A 137 -6.17 -7.24 6.42
N THR A 138 -4.97 -6.81 6.06
CA THR A 138 -4.72 -5.88 4.95
C THR A 138 -4.24 -6.57 3.69
N THR A 139 -3.47 -7.65 3.82
CA THR A 139 -2.98 -8.44 2.68
C THR A 139 -2.70 -9.89 3.07
N LEU A 140 -2.80 -10.80 2.10
CA LEU A 140 -2.58 -12.23 2.22
C LEU A 140 -1.55 -12.71 1.20
N ILE A 141 -0.64 -13.61 1.61
CA ILE A 141 0.22 -14.37 0.69
C ILE A 141 0.33 -15.83 1.12
N LEU A 142 0.60 -16.71 0.17
CA LEU A 142 0.93 -18.11 0.46
C LEU A 142 2.32 -18.20 1.12
N LEU A 143 2.46 -19.08 2.12
CA LEU A 143 3.75 -19.41 2.70
C LEU A 143 4.71 -19.90 1.60
N ASN A 144 5.89 -19.29 1.47
CA ASN A 144 6.89 -19.62 0.46
C ASN A 144 6.35 -19.67 -0.98
N ASN A 145 5.39 -18.80 -1.31
CA ASN A 145 4.71 -18.70 -2.62
C ASN A 145 3.91 -19.95 -3.04
N ASN A 146 3.88 -21.01 -2.23
CA ASN A 146 3.26 -22.29 -2.58
C ASN A 146 2.42 -22.92 -1.45
N GLY A 147 2.27 -22.20 -0.33
CA GLY A 147 1.51 -22.62 0.84
C GLY A 147 2.28 -23.53 1.79
N GLY A 148 3.60 -23.64 1.65
CA GLY A 148 4.44 -24.58 2.41
C GLY A 148 4.17 -26.04 2.01
N ASP A 149 4.79 -26.99 2.69
CA ASP A 149 4.79 -28.41 2.31
C ASP A 149 3.38 -29.00 2.06
N SER A 150 2.40 -28.58 2.86
CA SER A 150 1.00 -29.01 2.75
C SER A 150 0.14 -28.14 1.81
N GLY A 151 0.65 -26.99 1.35
CA GLY A 151 -0.07 -26.04 0.52
C GLY A 151 -1.16 -25.22 1.23
N ASP A 152 -1.24 -25.34 2.56
CA ASP A 152 -2.31 -24.78 3.40
C ASP A 152 -1.85 -23.63 4.31
N GLY A 153 -0.59 -23.20 4.20
CA GLY A 153 0.00 -22.11 4.96
C GLY A 153 -0.24 -20.74 4.32
N ILE A 154 -0.75 -19.79 5.11
CA ILE A 154 -1.00 -18.40 4.70
C ILE A 154 -0.34 -17.46 5.68
N VAL A 155 0.44 -16.52 5.13
CA VAL A 155 0.90 -15.36 5.89
C VAL A 155 -0.01 -14.19 5.59
N TYR A 156 -0.42 -13.48 6.64
CA TYR A 156 -1.23 -12.28 6.52
C TYR A 156 -0.65 -11.15 7.35
N ALA A 157 -0.93 -9.93 6.92
CA ALA A 157 -0.65 -8.70 7.66
C ALA A 157 -1.94 -8.05 8.15
N THR A 158 -1.85 -7.28 9.23
CA THR A 158 -2.97 -6.54 9.80
C THR A 158 -2.78 -5.03 9.77
N GLN A 159 -3.90 -4.32 9.94
CA GLN A 159 -3.96 -2.86 9.98
C GLN A 159 -3.19 -2.25 11.17
N ASP A 160 -3.03 -2.97 12.27
CA ASP A 160 -2.19 -2.57 13.42
C ASP A 160 -0.73 -3.06 13.30
N GLY A 161 -0.34 -3.51 12.11
CA GLY A 161 1.05 -3.81 11.76
C GLY A 161 1.56 -5.18 12.22
N GLN A 162 0.70 -6.06 12.74
CA GLN A 162 1.08 -7.45 13.02
C GLN A 162 1.18 -8.26 11.73
N ILE A 163 2.00 -9.31 11.77
CA ILE A 163 2.12 -10.29 10.69
C ILE A 163 2.05 -11.67 11.30
N ALA A 164 1.33 -12.62 10.70
CA ALA A 164 1.18 -13.95 11.28
C ALA A 164 1.04 -15.04 10.22
N LEU A 165 1.43 -16.25 10.61
CA LEU A 165 1.25 -17.47 9.83
C LEU A 165 0.12 -18.31 10.40
N LEU A 166 -0.82 -18.67 9.52
CA LEU A 166 -1.94 -19.54 9.80
C LEU A 166 -1.94 -20.73 8.82
N HIS A 167 -2.11 -21.95 9.35
CA HIS A 167 -2.40 -23.13 8.52
C HIS A 167 -3.90 -23.40 8.50
N ILE A 168 -4.49 -23.52 7.32
CA ILE A 168 -5.93 -23.71 7.13
C ILE A 168 -6.23 -25.12 6.64
N ALA A 169 -6.60 -25.99 7.58
CA ALA A 169 -7.09 -27.33 7.26
C ALA A 169 -8.59 -27.31 6.91
N ARG A 170 -9.15 -28.48 6.55
CA ARG A 170 -10.54 -28.59 6.06
C ARG A 170 -11.61 -28.06 7.02
N SER A 171 -11.42 -28.23 8.33
CA SER A 171 -12.43 -27.92 9.35
C SER A 171 -11.88 -27.09 10.52
N LYS A 172 -10.59 -26.76 10.50
CA LYS A 172 -9.93 -26.01 11.56
C LYS A 172 -8.75 -25.23 10.99
N TYR A 173 -8.31 -24.22 11.72
CA TYR A 173 -7.07 -23.51 11.46
C TYR A 173 -6.13 -23.67 12.66
N ASN A 174 -4.83 -23.58 12.42
CA ASN A 174 -3.81 -23.65 13.47
C ASN A 174 -2.86 -22.45 13.33
N TRP A 175 -2.69 -21.72 14.41
CA TRP A 175 -1.70 -20.65 14.52
C TRP A 175 -0.29 -21.25 14.57
N LYS A 176 0.61 -20.72 13.75
CA LYS A 176 2.04 -21.07 13.83
C LYS A 176 2.79 -20.02 14.61
N TRP A 177 2.88 -18.81 14.06
CA TRP A 177 3.60 -17.72 14.70
C TRP A 177 2.94 -16.37 14.42
N ILE A 178 3.26 -15.40 15.27
CA ILE A 178 2.85 -14.00 15.16
C ILE A 178 4.08 -13.14 15.40
N ILE A 179 4.36 -12.22 14.47
CA ILE A 179 5.31 -11.14 14.60
C ILE A 179 4.53 -9.93 15.10
N GLY A 180 4.71 -9.61 16.39
CA GLY A 180 4.10 -8.44 17.01
C GLY A 180 4.68 -7.12 16.52
N ASN A 181 3.91 -6.04 16.65
CA ASN A 181 4.32 -4.70 16.24
C ASN A 181 4.92 -3.89 17.40
N ALA A 182 6.06 -4.32 17.92
CA ALA A 182 6.68 -3.67 19.08
C ALA A 182 7.20 -2.24 18.83
N LYS A 183 7.35 -1.84 17.56
CA LYS A 183 7.87 -0.50 17.17
C LYS A 183 6.76 0.43 16.66
N ASN A 184 5.49 0.12 16.89
CA ASN A 184 4.32 0.91 16.47
C ASN A 184 4.39 1.35 14.99
N ARG A 185 4.81 0.44 14.10
CA ARG A 185 4.85 0.70 12.66
C ARG A 185 3.44 0.71 12.09
N GLU A 186 3.23 1.41 10.98
CA GLU A 186 1.94 1.36 10.30
C GLU A 186 1.66 -0.04 9.69
N ALA A 187 0.47 -0.20 9.11
CA ALA A 187 0.03 -1.44 8.50
C ALA A 187 1.04 -1.94 7.46
N ALA A 188 1.31 -3.25 7.47
CA ALA A 188 1.98 -3.89 6.35
C ALA A 188 0.96 -4.01 5.20
N ARG A 189 1.31 -3.43 4.06
CA ARG A 189 0.43 -3.31 2.90
C ARG A 189 0.73 -4.35 1.84
N VAL A 190 1.99 -4.77 1.75
CA VAL A 190 2.46 -5.74 0.74
C VAL A 190 3.49 -6.67 1.35
N LEU A 191 3.44 -7.93 0.91
CA LEU A 191 4.32 -9.00 1.33
C LEU A 191 4.85 -9.74 0.10
N ALA A 192 6.07 -10.23 0.17
CA ALA A 192 6.64 -11.12 -0.85
C ALA A 192 7.64 -12.09 -0.21
N TRP A 193 7.85 -13.23 -0.86
CA TRP A 193 8.91 -14.17 -0.50
C TRP A 193 10.03 -14.12 -1.52
N HIS A 194 11.27 -14.05 -1.04
CA HIS A 194 12.47 -14.23 -1.85
C HIS A 194 13.62 -14.74 -1.01
N ASP A 195 14.44 -15.61 -1.55
CA ASP A 195 15.66 -16.09 -0.90
C ASP A 195 16.78 -15.06 -1.14
N MET A 196 17.02 -14.18 -0.17
CA MET A 196 17.98 -13.08 -0.31
C MET A 196 19.43 -13.55 -0.19
N THR A 197 19.68 -14.68 0.46
CA THR A 197 21.01 -15.25 0.75
C THR A 197 21.40 -16.37 -0.21
N LYS A 198 20.47 -16.84 -1.05
CA LYS A 198 20.62 -17.99 -1.96
C LYS A 198 20.95 -19.28 -1.20
N ASP A 199 20.46 -19.43 0.02
CA ASP A 199 20.69 -20.62 0.85
C ASP A 199 19.60 -21.70 0.72
N GLY A 200 18.56 -21.42 -0.08
CA GLY A 200 17.40 -22.28 -0.29
C GLY A 200 16.22 -21.95 0.61
N THR A 201 16.39 -21.06 1.59
CA THR A 201 15.33 -20.62 2.50
C THR A 201 14.76 -19.28 2.04
N GLN A 202 13.43 -19.15 2.02
CA GLN A 202 12.79 -17.89 1.63
C GLN A 202 12.79 -16.91 2.81
N ASP A 203 13.10 -15.66 2.54
CA ASP A 203 12.89 -14.54 3.46
C ASP A 203 11.57 -13.83 3.13
N LEU A 204 10.89 -13.37 4.18
CA LEU A 204 9.68 -12.57 4.06
C LEU A 204 10.04 -11.09 3.92
N LEU A 205 9.75 -10.54 2.75
CA LEU A 205 9.83 -9.12 2.45
C LEU A 205 8.52 -8.43 2.83
N VAL A 206 8.60 -7.30 3.53
CA VAL A 206 7.44 -6.57 4.03
C VAL A 206 7.56 -5.11 3.67
N GLY A 207 6.58 -4.57 2.94
CA GLY A 207 6.42 -3.14 2.69
C GLY A 207 5.26 -2.57 3.49
N ARG A 208 5.49 -1.44 4.18
CA ARG A 208 4.50 -0.81 5.07
C ARG A 208 4.05 0.56 4.58
N ASP A 209 2.91 1.00 5.11
CA ASP A 209 2.39 2.34 4.87
C ASP A 209 3.35 3.43 5.39
N ASP A 210 4.08 3.22 6.48
CA ASP A 210 5.04 4.23 7.00
C ASP A 210 6.33 4.36 6.19
N GLY A 211 6.39 3.71 5.02
CA GLY A 211 7.56 3.69 4.14
C GLY A 211 8.65 2.74 4.57
N THR A 212 8.42 1.92 5.60
CA THR A 212 9.38 0.90 5.99
C THR A 212 9.35 -0.32 5.06
N ILE A 213 10.55 -0.80 4.74
CA ILE A 213 10.79 -2.09 4.07
C ILE A 213 11.58 -2.96 5.04
N GLN A 214 11.08 -4.15 5.33
CA GLN A 214 11.71 -5.08 6.25
C GLN A 214 11.96 -6.43 5.56
N ILE A 215 13.04 -7.10 5.98
CA ILE A 215 13.36 -8.47 5.59
C ILE A 215 13.35 -9.31 6.86
N TYR A 216 12.54 -10.36 6.87
CA TYR A 216 12.42 -11.30 7.97
C TYR A 216 12.90 -12.68 7.53
N GLY A 217 13.80 -13.27 8.31
CA GLY A 217 14.34 -14.60 8.05
C GLY A 217 14.14 -15.53 9.23
N GLU A 218 14.35 -16.82 9.01
CA GLU A 218 14.33 -17.84 10.06
C GLU A 218 15.37 -17.53 11.15
N PRO A 219 15.09 -17.77 12.45
CA PRO A 219 16.08 -17.63 13.51
C PRO A 219 17.22 -18.64 13.33
N LEU A 220 18.43 -18.28 13.77
CA LEU A 220 19.62 -19.15 13.67
C LEU A 220 19.45 -20.47 14.45
N GLU A 221 18.76 -20.41 15.58
CA GLU A 221 18.46 -21.55 16.45
C GLU A 221 16.95 -21.71 16.53
N ARG A 222 16.34 -22.30 15.50
CA ARG A 222 14.91 -22.60 15.52
C ARG A 222 14.66 -23.80 16.43
N VAL A 223 13.86 -23.59 17.48
CA VAL A 223 13.51 -24.61 18.47
C VAL A 223 12.15 -25.23 18.13
N SER A 224 11.23 -24.44 17.58
CA SER A 224 9.88 -24.85 17.21
C SER A 224 9.46 -24.32 15.84
N ASP A 225 8.52 -25.01 15.18
CA ASP A 225 7.87 -24.51 13.97
C ASP A 225 6.98 -23.28 14.25
N THR A 226 6.67 -23.03 15.53
CA THR A 226 5.93 -21.87 16.04
C THR A 226 6.80 -20.66 16.35
N ASP A 227 8.13 -20.75 16.19
CA ASP A 227 8.99 -19.60 16.40
C ASP A 227 8.77 -18.57 15.28
N PRO A 228 8.56 -17.28 15.62
CA PRO A 228 8.37 -16.24 14.61
C PRO A 228 9.67 -15.95 13.85
N LEU A 229 9.53 -15.46 12.62
CA LEU A 229 10.67 -14.93 11.87
C LEU A 229 11.26 -13.69 12.56
N ILE A 230 12.55 -13.46 12.34
CA ILE A 230 13.29 -12.36 12.95
C ILE A 230 13.65 -11.28 11.92
N GLU A 231 13.49 -10.01 12.30
CA GLU A 231 13.85 -8.86 11.46
C GLU A 231 15.38 -8.87 11.24
N ARG A 232 15.81 -9.09 9.98
CA ARG A 232 17.21 -9.10 9.55
C ARG A 232 17.66 -7.74 9.02
N TYR A 233 16.73 -7.02 8.40
CA TYR A 233 17.01 -5.73 7.77
C TYR A 233 15.79 -4.80 7.85
N ASN A 234 16.05 -3.49 7.91
CA ASN A 234 15.03 -2.45 7.91
C ASN A 234 15.55 -1.21 7.15
N TYR A 235 14.79 -0.77 6.16
CA TYR A 235 14.95 0.51 5.47
C TYR A 235 13.69 1.35 5.65
N THR A 236 13.81 2.68 5.58
CA THR A 236 12.67 3.61 5.67
C THR A 236 12.79 4.68 4.60
N CYS A 237 11.72 4.88 3.84
CA CYS A 237 11.51 6.03 2.98
C CYS A 237 10.33 6.87 3.47
N ASN A 238 10.07 8.00 2.81
CA ASN A 238 9.09 8.99 3.27
C ASN A 238 7.68 8.83 2.65
N GLU A 239 7.43 7.70 1.98
CA GLU A 239 6.19 7.42 1.26
C GLU A 239 5.72 6.00 1.55
N SER A 240 4.40 5.75 1.47
CA SER A 240 3.86 4.41 1.65
C SER A 240 4.40 3.44 0.59
N ILE A 241 4.81 2.25 1.01
CA ILE A 241 5.24 1.19 0.10
C ILE A 241 4.01 0.50 -0.49
N THR A 242 3.93 0.46 -1.83
CA THR A 242 2.79 -0.08 -2.58
C THR A 242 3.06 -1.44 -3.23
N SER A 243 4.32 -1.84 -3.37
CA SER A 243 4.73 -3.16 -3.83
C SER A 243 6.14 -3.46 -3.36
N VAL A 244 6.44 -4.75 -3.10
CA VAL A 244 7.78 -5.27 -2.85
C VAL A 244 7.94 -6.59 -3.60
N GLN A 245 9.12 -6.84 -4.16
CA GLN A 245 9.52 -8.11 -4.76
C GLN A 245 11.02 -8.31 -4.59
N GLY A 246 11.47 -9.55 -4.50
CA GLY A 246 12.90 -9.89 -4.56
C GLY A 246 13.30 -10.40 -5.94
N GLY A 247 14.57 -10.23 -6.29
CA GLY A 247 15.12 -10.71 -7.56
C GLY A 247 16.42 -10.03 -7.91
N ALA A 248 16.82 -10.08 -9.18
CA ALA A 248 18.02 -9.39 -9.66
C ALA A 248 17.67 -8.57 -10.91
N VAL A 249 17.58 -7.25 -10.77
CA VAL A 249 17.12 -6.36 -11.84
C VAL A 249 18.22 -5.43 -12.35
N GLY A 250 18.97 -4.78 -11.46
CA GLY A 250 20.09 -3.92 -11.80
C GLY A 250 21.28 -4.72 -12.31
N ASN A 251 21.77 -5.63 -11.47
CA ASN A 251 22.90 -6.50 -11.78
C ASN A 251 22.52 -7.97 -11.50
N SER A 252 22.58 -8.83 -12.52
CA SER A 252 22.16 -10.24 -12.39
C SER A 252 22.96 -11.06 -11.38
N ALA A 253 24.13 -10.57 -10.95
CA ALA A 253 24.96 -11.23 -9.95
C ALA A 253 24.48 -11.01 -8.50
N PHE A 254 23.71 -9.95 -8.26
CA PHE A 254 23.34 -9.50 -6.92
C PHE A 254 21.83 -9.50 -6.75
N ASP A 255 21.35 -10.05 -5.63
CA ASP A 255 19.94 -9.97 -5.27
C ASP A 255 19.60 -8.56 -4.78
N GLU A 256 18.36 -8.17 -5.04
CA GLU A 256 17.80 -6.85 -4.81
C GLU A 256 16.37 -6.99 -4.31
N VAL A 257 15.99 -6.13 -3.36
CA VAL A 257 14.58 -5.87 -3.07
C VAL A 257 14.14 -4.72 -3.95
N ILE A 258 13.18 -4.96 -4.84
CA ILE A 258 12.54 -3.94 -5.65
C ILE A 258 11.27 -3.49 -4.96
N ALA A 259 11.08 -2.18 -4.84
CA ALA A 259 9.91 -1.61 -4.21
C ALA A 259 9.32 -0.46 -5.04
N THR A 260 8.01 -0.28 -4.91
CA THR A 260 7.31 0.90 -5.40
C THR A 260 6.70 1.70 -4.26
N THR A 261 6.70 3.02 -4.38
CA THR A 261 6.03 3.92 -3.43
C THR A 261 4.66 4.39 -3.94
N TYR A 262 3.91 5.11 -3.10
CA TYR A 262 2.61 5.69 -3.45
C TYR A 262 2.67 6.65 -4.64
N THR A 263 3.70 7.50 -4.73
CA THR A 263 3.84 8.46 -5.85
C THR A 263 4.42 7.80 -7.11
N GLY A 264 4.72 6.49 -7.06
CA GLY A 264 5.16 5.72 -8.22
C GLY A 264 6.68 5.63 -8.39
N TRP A 265 7.49 5.98 -7.38
CA TRP A 265 8.92 5.70 -7.43
C TRP A 265 9.17 4.21 -7.43
N LEU A 266 9.88 3.72 -8.45
CA LEU A 266 10.41 2.36 -8.51
C LEU A 266 11.90 2.41 -8.17
N PHE A 267 12.30 1.72 -7.10
CA PHE A 267 13.69 1.68 -6.65
C PHE A 267 14.09 0.27 -6.18
N GLY A 268 15.40 0.04 -6.08
CA GLY A 268 15.98 -1.23 -5.65
C GLY A 268 16.94 -1.04 -4.47
N LEU A 269 16.91 -1.98 -3.53
CA LEU A 269 17.87 -2.14 -2.45
C LEU A 269 18.75 -3.36 -2.79
N THR A 270 19.95 -3.10 -3.31
CA THR A 270 20.85 -4.14 -3.82
C THR A 270 21.84 -4.66 -2.77
N THR A 271 22.21 -5.93 -2.90
CA THR A 271 23.32 -6.55 -2.17
C THR A 271 24.70 -6.22 -2.75
N GLU A 272 24.74 -5.60 -3.93
CA GLU A 272 25.99 -5.11 -4.53
C GLU A 272 26.61 -4.01 -3.64
N VAL A 273 27.89 -4.18 -3.29
CA VAL A 273 28.65 -3.15 -2.57
C VAL A 273 29.01 -2.04 -3.56
N LEU A 274 28.19 -1.00 -3.57
CA LEU A 274 28.45 0.20 -4.34
C LEU A 274 29.47 1.06 -3.58
N GLU A 275 30.77 0.89 -3.87
CA GLU A 275 31.81 1.80 -3.38
C GLU A 275 31.59 3.22 -3.95
N LYS A 276 30.78 4.03 -3.26
CA LYS A 276 30.82 5.48 -3.46
C LYS A 276 32.17 5.95 -2.91
N GLN A 277 33.12 6.24 -3.80
CA GLN A 277 34.45 6.76 -3.45
C GLN A 277 34.32 8.13 -2.77
N VAL A 278 34.10 8.13 -1.45
CA VAL A 278 34.25 9.33 -0.62
C VAL A 278 35.75 9.47 -0.35
N SER A 279 36.43 10.30 -1.12
CA SER A 279 37.79 10.74 -0.78
C SER A 279 37.69 12.02 0.04
N LEU A 280 38.15 11.99 1.30
CA LEU A 280 38.49 13.22 1.99
C LEU A 280 39.75 13.80 1.35
N ASP A 281 39.63 14.93 0.67
CA ASP A 281 40.80 15.74 0.33
C ASP A 281 41.32 16.39 1.62
N THR A 282 42.42 15.88 2.18
CA THR A 282 43.05 16.39 3.41
C THR A 282 43.52 17.85 3.33
N ASN A 283 43.46 18.48 2.15
CA ASN A 283 43.84 19.87 1.92
C ASN A 283 42.65 20.84 1.86
N ASN A 284 41.40 20.35 1.88
CA ASN A 284 40.21 21.20 1.85
C ASN A 284 39.14 20.60 2.75
N SER A 285 38.63 21.36 3.72
CA SER A 285 37.58 20.92 4.67
C SER A 285 36.21 20.61 4.02
N ASN A 286 36.15 20.50 2.70
CA ASN A 286 34.96 20.19 1.94
C ASN A 286 34.96 18.71 1.55
N VAL A 287 33.96 17.97 2.03
CA VAL A 287 33.70 16.60 1.58
C VAL A 287 33.37 16.63 0.09
N SER A 288 34.29 16.18 -0.76
CA SER A 288 34.06 16.06 -2.20
C SER A 288 33.56 14.64 -2.51
N ILE A 289 32.30 14.52 -2.90
CA ILE A 289 31.77 13.26 -3.41
C ILE A 289 32.32 13.11 -4.82
N LYS A 290 33.17 12.09 -5.08
CA LYS A 290 33.62 11.77 -6.43
C LYS A 290 32.45 11.20 -7.23
N LEU A 291 31.71 12.09 -7.89
CA LEU A 291 30.72 11.72 -8.90
C LEU A 291 31.42 11.11 -10.11
N THR A 292 30.90 9.98 -10.59
CA THR A 292 31.39 9.36 -11.82
C THR A 292 31.13 10.29 -13.01
N ALA A 293 31.81 10.06 -14.14
CA ALA A 293 31.54 10.82 -15.36
C ALA A 293 30.08 10.66 -15.84
N GLU A 294 29.51 9.46 -15.64
CA GLU A 294 28.12 9.16 -15.94
C GLU A 294 27.15 9.93 -15.05
N ASP A 295 27.43 10.03 -13.73
CA ASP A 295 26.62 10.81 -12.80
C ASP A 295 26.60 12.29 -13.18
N LYS A 296 27.78 12.85 -13.53
CA LYS A 296 27.88 14.24 -13.98
C LYS A 296 27.07 14.47 -15.25
N GLN A 297 27.20 13.59 -16.23
CA GLN A 297 26.43 13.68 -17.47
C GLN A 297 24.92 13.55 -17.22
N LYS A 298 24.49 12.69 -16.29
CA LYS A 298 23.09 12.56 -15.89
C LYS A 298 22.58 13.84 -15.24
N ILE A 299 23.37 14.44 -14.34
CA ILE A 299 23.03 15.73 -13.70
C ILE A 299 22.88 16.82 -14.74
N ASP A 300 23.79 16.93 -15.72
CA ASP A 300 23.71 17.99 -16.73
C ASP A 300 22.53 17.79 -17.69
N ARG A 301 22.19 16.53 -18.03
CA ARG A 301 20.96 16.23 -18.77
C ARG A 301 19.71 16.64 -17.99
N LEU A 302 19.65 16.32 -16.69
CA LEU A 302 18.52 16.70 -15.83
C LEU A 302 18.38 18.22 -15.71
N LYS A 303 19.48 18.97 -15.63
CA LYS A 303 19.43 20.44 -15.62
C LYS A 303 18.82 20.98 -16.91
N SER A 304 19.26 20.48 -18.07
CA SER A 304 18.71 20.88 -19.37
C SER A 304 17.21 20.55 -19.46
N GLU A 305 16.81 19.38 -18.99
CA GLU A 305 15.40 18.96 -18.99
C GLU A 305 14.54 19.85 -18.08
N ILE A 306 15.06 20.22 -16.90
CA ILE A 306 14.40 21.17 -16.00
C ILE A 306 14.21 22.52 -16.70
N GLU A 307 15.25 23.08 -17.32
CA GLU A 307 15.17 24.37 -18.03
C GLU A 307 14.15 24.33 -19.19
N ASP A 308 14.08 23.21 -19.92
CA ASP A 308 13.10 23.03 -21.00
C ASP A 308 11.66 22.94 -20.47
N ILE A 309 11.44 22.17 -19.40
CA ILE A 309 10.14 22.03 -18.76
C ILE A 309 9.69 23.36 -18.16
N GLU A 310 10.58 24.08 -17.47
CA GLU A 310 10.28 25.39 -16.88
C GLU A 310 9.85 26.39 -17.94
N ARG A 311 10.56 26.47 -19.08
CA ARG A 311 10.17 27.32 -20.21
C ARG A 311 8.79 26.95 -20.75
N SER A 312 8.51 25.66 -20.92
CA SER A 312 7.20 25.20 -21.40
C SER A 312 6.08 25.53 -20.41
N VAL A 313 6.31 25.34 -19.11
CA VAL A 313 5.33 25.63 -18.05
C VAL A 313 5.04 27.13 -17.98
N VAL A 314 6.06 28.00 -18.08
CA VAL A 314 5.87 29.45 -18.10
C VAL A 314 4.99 29.88 -19.28
N LYS A 315 5.28 29.37 -20.48
CA LYS A 315 4.49 29.65 -21.68
C LYS A 315 3.02 29.21 -21.54
N GLU A 316 2.76 28.01 -21.04
CA GLU A 316 1.38 27.54 -20.85
C GLU A 316 0.66 28.26 -19.71
N ARG A 317 1.38 28.74 -18.67
CA ARG A 317 0.80 29.60 -17.63
C ARG A 317 0.35 30.95 -18.19
N GLU A 318 1.17 31.60 -19.01
CA GLU A 318 0.80 32.84 -19.68
C GLU A 318 -0.43 32.64 -20.58
N ARG A 319 -0.44 31.54 -21.34
CA ARG A 319 -1.58 31.16 -22.18
C ARG A 319 -2.85 30.92 -21.36
N TYR A 320 -2.74 30.20 -20.24
CA TYR A 320 -3.86 29.97 -19.32
C TYR A 320 -4.40 31.29 -18.78
N GLN A 321 -3.53 32.19 -18.31
CA GLN A 321 -3.90 33.50 -17.78
C GLN A 321 -4.61 34.37 -18.81
N MET A 322 -4.16 34.38 -20.08
CA MET A 322 -4.86 35.07 -21.17
C MET A 322 -6.24 34.46 -21.43
N ALA A 323 -6.35 33.13 -21.34
CA ALA A 323 -7.61 32.41 -21.52
C ALA A 323 -8.57 32.47 -20.32
N THR A 324 -8.21 33.18 -19.23
CA THR A 324 -9.08 33.42 -18.06
C THR A 324 -9.50 34.89 -17.90
N GLN A 325 -9.20 35.75 -18.88
CA GLN A 325 -9.62 37.15 -18.86
C GLN A 325 -11.15 37.29 -19.06
N GLU A 326 -11.74 38.40 -18.59
CA GLU A 326 -13.19 38.60 -18.43
C GLU A 326 -14.04 38.34 -19.70
N ASP A 327 -13.47 38.53 -20.90
CA ASP A 327 -14.16 38.31 -22.19
C ASP A 327 -13.96 36.90 -22.78
N SER A 328 -13.29 35.99 -22.07
CA SER A 328 -13.01 34.64 -22.53
C SER A 328 -14.12 33.65 -22.15
N VAL A 329 -14.47 32.75 -23.08
CA VAL A 329 -15.48 31.68 -22.86
C VAL A 329 -14.88 30.47 -22.12
N GLY A 330 -13.66 30.60 -21.59
CA GLY A 330 -12.92 29.51 -20.96
C GLY A 330 -13.45 29.16 -19.57
N ILE A 331 -13.56 27.87 -19.27
CA ILE A 331 -13.86 27.39 -17.91
C ILE A 331 -12.56 26.91 -17.27
N SER A 332 -12.21 27.46 -16.11
CA SER A 332 -11.08 27.00 -15.30
C SER A 332 -11.35 25.58 -14.78
N VAL A 333 -10.39 24.68 -14.96
CA VAL A 333 -10.48 23.29 -14.50
C VAL A 333 -9.42 23.05 -13.42
N ILE A 334 -9.83 22.37 -12.35
CA ILE A 334 -8.96 21.97 -11.25
C ILE A 334 -8.33 20.60 -11.57
N PRO A 335 -7.02 20.41 -11.37
CA PRO A 335 -6.41 19.09 -11.51
C PRO A 335 -7.01 18.13 -10.48
N TYR A 336 -7.45 16.97 -10.94
CA TYR A 336 -7.84 15.89 -10.04
C TYR A 336 -6.57 15.23 -9.49
N LEU A 337 -6.36 15.35 -8.17
CA LEU A 337 -5.25 14.71 -7.45
C LEU A 337 -5.82 13.73 -6.45
N ASN A 338 -5.23 12.54 -6.40
CA ASN A 338 -5.69 11.52 -5.48
C ASN A 338 -5.13 11.75 -4.07
N ILE A 339 -6.01 11.68 -3.07
CA ILE A 339 -5.63 11.71 -1.66
C ILE A 339 -5.88 10.33 -1.07
N ASN A 340 -4.83 9.72 -0.53
CA ASN A 340 -4.87 8.50 0.26
C ASN A 340 -4.94 8.90 1.73
N ASP A 341 -6.14 8.90 2.29
CA ASP A 341 -6.40 9.23 3.68
C ASP A 341 -6.87 8.02 4.49
N LYS A 342 -6.42 7.94 5.76
CA LYS A 342 -6.80 6.89 6.72
C LYS A 342 -6.96 7.47 8.11
N MET A 343 -8.07 7.15 8.77
CA MET A 343 -8.35 7.53 10.16
C MET A 343 -8.48 6.25 10.99
N LEU A 344 -7.50 5.96 11.84
CA LEU A 344 -7.41 4.71 12.61
C LEU A 344 -7.39 4.98 14.10
N LEU A 345 -7.99 4.07 14.88
CA LEU A 345 -7.93 4.10 16.35
C LEU A 345 -6.67 3.36 16.83
N ILE A 346 -5.80 4.07 17.54
CA ILE A 346 -4.70 3.50 18.33
C ILE A 346 -5.31 2.98 19.64
N LYS A 347 -5.50 1.66 19.70
CA LYS A 347 -6.29 0.99 20.75
C LYS A 347 -5.71 1.20 22.15
N GLU A 348 -4.38 1.19 22.25
CA GLU A 348 -3.63 1.24 23.50
C GLU A 348 -3.75 2.61 24.18
N GLU A 349 -3.80 3.67 23.39
CA GLU A 349 -3.81 5.06 23.86
C GLU A 349 -5.20 5.71 23.77
N SER A 350 -6.16 5.06 23.11
CA SER A 350 -7.49 5.64 22.80
C SER A 350 -7.38 6.96 22.04
N LEU A 351 -6.46 7.00 21.07
CA LEU A 351 -6.20 8.14 20.20
C LEU A 351 -6.50 7.79 18.75
N PHE A 352 -6.82 8.78 17.95
CA PHE A 352 -6.97 8.59 16.51
C PHE A 352 -5.73 9.06 15.76
N GLN A 353 -5.28 8.26 14.81
CA GLN A 353 -4.26 8.64 13.84
C GLN A 353 -4.94 8.94 12.51
N LEU A 354 -4.87 10.21 12.09
CA LEU A 354 -5.22 10.65 10.75
C LEU A 354 -3.96 10.73 9.90
N THR A 355 -3.89 9.92 8.86
CA THR A 355 -2.82 9.93 7.86
C THR A 355 -3.37 10.45 6.55
N ILE A 356 -2.69 11.41 5.93
CA ILE A 356 -3.04 12.01 4.64
C ILE A 356 -1.81 11.93 3.75
N GLU A 357 -1.94 11.32 2.58
CA GLU A 357 -0.88 11.17 1.59
C GLU A 357 -1.35 11.58 0.19
N MET A 358 -0.49 12.30 -0.53
CA MET A 358 -0.77 12.86 -1.85
C MET A 358 0.30 12.48 -2.88
N GLU A 359 -0.09 12.48 -4.15
CA GLU A 359 0.80 12.22 -5.30
C GLU A 359 1.80 13.37 -5.53
N THR A 360 1.54 14.53 -4.93
CA THR A 360 2.39 15.72 -4.96
C THR A 360 2.67 16.20 -3.54
N ALA A 361 3.74 16.96 -3.34
CA ALA A 361 4.03 17.56 -2.05
C ALA A 361 2.82 18.39 -1.54
N ILE A 362 2.56 18.34 -0.25
CA ILE A 362 1.51 19.07 0.44
C ILE A 362 2.08 20.45 0.82
N ASP A 363 1.33 21.52 0.53
CA ASP A 363 1.68 22.88 0.94
C ASP A 363 1.18 23.10 2.38
N ASN A 364 -0.11 22.86 2.60
CA ASN A 364 -0.72 22.95 3.92
C ASN A 364 -1.96 22.07 4.05
N ILE A 365 -2.28 21.74 5.31
CA ILE A 365 -3.52 21.08 5.71
C ILE A 365 -4.21 21.98 6.74
N LEU A 366 -5.41 22.46 6.43
CA LEU A 366 -6.28 23.12 7.40
C LEU A 366 -7.25 22.11 7.99
N LEU A 367 -7.27 22.01 9.31
CA LEU A 367 -8.21 21.21 10.08
C LEU A 367 -9.25 22.12 10.69
N GLN A 368 -10.52 21.73 10.56
CA GLN A 368 -11.67 22.39 11.15
C GLN A 368 -12.52 21.32 11.85
N SER A 369 -12.87 21.55 13.11
CA SER A 369 -13.73 20.65 13.89
C SER A 369 -14.88 21.43 14.54
N ASP A 370 -16.07 20.85 14.48
CA ASP A 370 -17.28 21.35 15.16
C ASP A 370 -17.37 20.90 16.64
N ILE A 371 -16.52 19.97 17.06
CA ILE A 371 -16.34 19.53 18.45
C ILE A 371 -14.93 19.82 18.97
N PRO A 372 -14.74 19.92 20.30
CA PRO A 372 -13.42 20.04 20.88
C PRO A 372 -12.57 18.80 20.57
N ILE A 373 -11.40 19.02 19.96
CA ILE A 373 -10.37 18.00 19.75
C ILE A 373 -9.03 18.53 20.24
N LYS A 374 -8.14 17.63 20.65
CA LYS A 374 -6.76 17.98 20.99
C LYS A 374 -5.81 17.33 19.97
N LEU A 375 -5.00 18.17 19.36
CA LEU A 375 -4.00 17.77 18.39
C LEU A 375 -2.69 17.53 19.13
N LEU A 376 -2.13 16.33 19.03
CA LEU A 376 -0.89 15.96 19.69
C LEU A 376 0.28 16.07 18.71
N ASP A 377 1.45 16.45 19.25
CA ASP A 377 2.68 16.53 18.48
C ASP A 377 3.15 15.13 18.06
N VAL A 378 3.60 15.01 16.83
CA VAL A 378 4.13 13.76 16.25
C VAL A 378 5.59 14.02 15.90
N GLU A 379 6.53 13.30 16.52
CA GLU A 379 7.97 13.55 16.34
C GLU A 379 8.42 13.48 14.88
N LYS A 380 7.81 12.59 14.08
CA LYS A 380 8.12 12.44 12.64
C LYS A 380 7.51 13.55 11.77
N ASN A 381 6.60 14.35 12.30
CA ASN A 381 5.91 15.40 11.55
C ASN A 381 6.73 16.70 11.63
N SER A 382 7.23 17.16 10.49
CA SER A 382 8.03 18.39 10.38
C SER A 382 7.18 19.64 10.11
N ALA A 383 5.86 19.49 10.00
CA ALA A 383 4.96 20.61 9.72
C ALA A 383 4.87 21.57 10.91
N VAL A 384 4.77 22.87 10.60
CA VAL A 384 4.55 23.91 11.59
C VAL A 384 3.06 24.09 11.81
N VAL A 385 2.61 24.00 13.05
CA VAL A 385 1.20 24.11 13.43
C VAL A 385 0.88 25.53 13.89
N SER A 386 -0.22 26.08 13.39
CA SER A 386 -0.79 27.34 13.88
C SER A 386 -2.26 27.15 14.25
N HIS A 387 -2.64 27.52 15.47
CA HIS A 387 -4.02 27.53 15.92
C HIS A 387 -4.65 28.90 15.67
N SER A 388 -5.83 28.92 15.05
CA SER A 388 -6.63 30.13 14.85
C SER A 388 -7.74 30.22 15.89
N GLY A 389 -8.24 31.43 16.14
CA GLY A 389 -9.34 31.65 17.08
C GLY A 389 -10.60 30.88 16.67
N ALA A 390 -11.18 30.15 17.62
CA ALA A 390 -12.44 29.43 17.47
C ALA A 390 -13.62 30.42 17.50
N ASP A 391 -14.62 30.23 16.63
CA ASP A 391 -15.86 31.01 16.58
C ASP A 391 -17.10 30.14 16.91
N SER A 392 -18.30 30.68 16.76
CA SER A 392 -19.55 30.05 17.22
C SER A 392 -19.96 28.77 16.49
N GLY A 393 -19.17 28.29 15.51
CA GLY A 393 -19.37 27.01 14.83
C GLY A 393 -18.12 26.12 14.77
N ASN A 394 -16.93 26.70 14.87
CA ASN A 394 -15.66 25.97 14.79
C ASN A 394 -14.99 25.93 16.15
N LYS A 395 -14.97 24.76 16.79
CA LYS A 395 -14.31 24.57 18.09
C LYS A 395 -12.80 24.49 17.96
N VAL A 396 -12.31 23.95 16.84
CA VAL A 396 -10.88 23.88 16.54
C VAL A 396 -10.65 24.28 15.10
N ILE A 397 -9.73 25.22 14.90
CA ILE A 397 -9.13 25.54 13.59
C ILE A 397 -7.62 25.48 13.75
N ALA A 398 -6.98 24.58 13.03
CA ALA A 398 -5.53 24.43 13.01
C ALA A 398 -5.03 24.36 11.58
N THR A 399 -3.89 24.96 11.30
CA THR A 399 -3.23 24.87 9.99
C THR A 399 -1.86 24.25 10.18
N TYR A 400 -1.61 23.15 9.48
CA TYR A 400 -0.31 22.50 9.37
C TYR A 400 0.33 22.96 8.08
N ARG A 401 1.39 23.76 8.17
CA ARG A 401 2.21 24.13 7.02
C ARG A 401 3.34 23.12 6.88
N CYS A 402 3.32 22.38 5.78
CA CYS A 402 4.30 21.34 5.52
C CYS A 402 5.64 21.95 5.06
N GLN A 403 6.74 21.23 5.36
CA GLN A 403 8.05 21.58 4.83
C GLN A 403 8.20 21.07 3.39
N VAL A 404 9.30 21.45 2.74
CA VAL A 404 9.56 21.11 1.33
C VAL A 404 9.51 19.59 1.12
N ASN A 405 8.82 19.15 0.06
CA ASN A 405 8.70 17.75 -0.38
C ASN A 405 8.00 16.78 0.59
N THR A 406 7.17 17.27 1.52
CA THR A 406 6.32 16.40 2.34
C THR A 406 5.11 15.92 1.53
N THR A 407 5.06 14.63 1.17
CA THR A 407 3.92 14.02 0.45
C THR A 407 2.93 13.31 1.39
N LYS A 408 3.37 13.00 2.61
CA LYS A 408 2.60 12.30 3.64
C LYS A 408 2.67 13.02 4.98
N VAL A 409 1.53 13.16 5.65
CA VAL A 409 1.41 13.75 7.00
C VAL A 409 0.62 12.81 7.89
N SER A 410 1.11 12.60 9.11
CA SER A 410 0.39 11.87 10.17
C SER A 410 0.09 12.81 11.33
N LEU A 411 -1.15 12.75 11.82
CA LEU A 411 -1.71 13.60 12.85
C LEU A 411 -2.32 12.71 13.94
N ILE A 412 -1.99 12.99 15.19
CA ILE A 412 -2.59 12.29 16.33
C ILE A 412 -3.64 13.21 16.96
N ILE A 413 -4.85 12.69 17.09
CA ILE A 413 -6.06 13.42 17.45
C ILE A 413 -6.70 12.73 18.66
N GLU A 414 -6.76 13.46 19.76
CA GLU A 414 -7.52 13.10 20.94
C GLU A 414 -8.94 13.70 20.81
N ILE A 415 -9.95 12.84 20.94
CA ILE A 415 -11.36 13.20 20.75
C ILE A 415 -12.11 12.90 22.05
N GLY A 416 -12.96 13.82 22.49
CA GLY A 416 -13.84 13.60 23.63
C GLY A 416 -15.01 12.65 23.32
N ASN A 417 -16.07 12.75 24.11
CA ASN A 417 -17.28 11.94 23.94
C ASN A 417 -18.34 12.64 23.05
N GLU A 418 -18.02 13.72 22.37
CA GLU A 418 -18.98 14.41 21.50
C GLU A 418 -19.02 13.76 20.11
N SER A 419 -20.18 13.81 19.46
CA SER A 419 -20.28 13.47 18.04
C SER A 419 -20.20 14.72 17.20
N GLY A 420 -19.45 14.65 16.12
CA GLY A 420 -19.18 15.80 15.27
C GLY A 420 -18.47 15.38 14.00
N THR A 421 -17.78 16.34 13.41
CA THR A 421 -17.13 16.22 12.12
C THR A 421 -15.79 16.92 12.14
N LEU A 422 -14.75 16.20 11.70
CA LEU A 422 -13.46 16.77 11.37
C LEU A 422 -13.38 16.97 9.85
N MET A 423 -13.09 18.19 9.44
CA MET A 423 -12.86 18.57 8.05
C MET A 423 -11.37 18.84 7.85
N ALA A 424 -10.75 18.17 6.88
CA ALA A 424 -9.37 18.40 6.47
C ALA A 424 -9.34 18.96 5.04
N TYR A 425 -8.85 20.18 4.93
CA TYR A 425 -8.68 20.92 3.68
C TYR A 425 -7.21 20.80 3.27
N VAL A 426 -6.95 19.96 2.28
CA VAL A 426 -5.60 19.60 1.84
C VAL A 426 -5.25 20.40 0.59
N THR A 427 -4.21 21.23 0.67
CA THR A 427 -3.71 22.02 -0.45
C THR A 427 -2.36 21.43 -0.92
N PRO A 428 -2.28 20.89 -2.14
CA PRO A 428 -1.02 20.43 -2.71
C PRO A 428 -0.19 21.59 -3.27
N HIS A 429 1.10 21.36 -3.41
CA HIS A 429 2.04 22.20 -4.12
C HIS A 429 1.93 21.96 -5.65
N ALA A 430 0.73 22.16 -6.19
CA ALA A 430 0.40 22.03 -7.60
C ALA A 430 -0.15 23.35 -8.17
N GLN A 431 -0.13 23.49 -9.50
CA GLN A 431 -0.66 24.66 -10.20
C GLN A 431 -1.65 24.21 -11.29
N PRO A 432 -2.88 24.79 -11.35
CA PRO A 432 -3.41 25.80 -10.44
C PRO A 432 -3.59 25.28 -9.01
N LYS A 433 -3.41 26.16 -8.01
CA LYS A 433 -3.65 25.78 -6.60
C LYS A 433 -5.13 25.44 -6.42
N ALA A 434 -5.38 24.27 -5.86
CA ALA A 434 -6.70 23.82 -5.49
C ALA A 434 -6.68 23.24 -4.08
N CYS A 435 -7.82 23.30 -3.40
CA CYS A 435 -7.98 22.70 -2.09
C CYS A 435 -8.95 21.52 -2.22
N HIS A 436 -8.58 20.40 -1.63
CA HIS A 436 -9.41 19.21 -1.58
C HIS A 436 -9.93 19.00 -0.16
N LEU A 437 -11.24 18.86 -0.01
CA LEU A 437 -11.88 18.63 1.28
C LEU A 437 -12.05 17.13 1.55
N ARG A 438 -11.65 16.70 2.74
CA ARG A 438 -11.97 15.40 3.35
C ARG A 438 -12.76 15.60 4.63
N THR A 439 -13.75 14.74 4.86
CA THR A 439 -14.69 14.85 5.97
C THR A 439 -14.71 13.54 6.74
N TYR A 440 -14.38 13.59 8.02
CA TYR A 440 -14.32 12.43 8.90
C TYR A 440 -15.39 12.55 9.99
N PRO A 441 -16.36 11.62 10.05
CA PRO A 441 -17.35 11.62 11.11
C PRO A 441 -16.72 11.17 12.43
N LEU A 442 -16.78 12.03 13.44
CA LEU A 442 -16.34 11.74 14.80
C LEU A 442 -17.55 11.22 15.59
N ARG A 443 -17.48 9.97 16.03
CA ARG A 443 -18.63 9.27 16.64
C ARG A 443 -18.50 9.24 18.15
N HIS A 444 -19.63 9.35 18.86
CA HIS A 444 -19.71 9.20 20.32
C HIS A 444 -19.01 7.93 20.84
N LEU A 445 -19.22 6.82 20.14
CA LEU A 445 -18.60 5.53 20.46
C LEU A 445 -17.38 5.22 19.58
N GLY A 446 -16.70 6.25 19.05
CA GLY A 446 -15.56 6.08 18.15
C GLY A 446 -14.36 5.36 18.78
N HIS A 447 -14.23 5.45 20.11
CA HIS A 447 -13.19 4.77 20.89
C HIS A 447 -13.44 3.26 21.06
N TYR A 448 -14.64 2.79 20.70
CA TYR A 448 -14.97 1.38 20.79
C TYR A 448 -14.61 0.66 19.50
N TYR A 449 -14.22 -0.60 19.64
CA TYR A 449 -13.89 -1.44 18.51
C TYR A 449 -14.57 -2.79 18.61
N ARG A 450 -14.83 -3.39 17.44
CA ARG A 450 -15.50 -4.70 17.34
C ARG A 450 -14.60 -5.82 17.83
N THR A 451 -15.15 -6.71 18.66
CA THR A 451 -14.51 -7.97 19.09
C THR A 451 -15.43 -9.15 18.79
N HIS A 452 -14.85 -10.34 18.62
CA HIS A 452 -15.61 -11.58 18.39
C HIS A 452 -15.88 -12.37 19.67
N THR A 453 -15.18 -12.04 20.75
CA THR A 453 -15.35 -12.65 22.06
C THR A 453 -15.57 -11.57 23.09
N PHE A 454 -16.51 -11.85 24.01
CA PHE A 454 -16.73 -11.03 25.19
C PHE A 454 -15.92 -11.64 26.33
N ASN A 455 -15.03 -10.88 26.94
CA ASN A 455 -14.36 -11.31 28.17
C ASN A 455 -15.08 -10.67 29.36
N SER A 456 -15.82 -11.48 30.12
CA SER A 456 -16.57 -11.03 31.30
C SER A 456 -15.70 -10.67 32.51
N THR A 457 -14.37 -10.77 32.40
CA THR A 457 -13.41 -10.47 33.47
C THR A 457 -12.62 -9.17 33.24
N ARG A 458 -12.86 -8.46 32.15
CA ARG A 458 -12.49 -7.04 31.97
C ARG A 458 -13.68 -6.17 32.33
#